data_AF-A0A1I7DA45-F1
#
_entry.id   AF-A0A1I7DA45-F1
#
_cell.length_a   1.000
_cell.length_b   1.000
_cell.length_c   1.000
_cell.angle_alpha   90.00
_cell.angle_beta   90.00
_cell.angle_gamma   90.00
#
_symmetry.space_group_name_H-M   'P 1'
#
loop_
_entity.id
_entity.type
_entity.pdbx_description
1 polymer ?
#
loop_
_entity_poly.entity_id
_entity_poly.type
_entity_poly.pdbx_seq_one_letter_code
_entity_poly.pdbx_strand_id
1 'polypeptide(L)'
;MRRLLAALATVFVFAALPLGPAQAQEATCSRPTSDAVALYIISNQSPRQSQAYWWGTTDLTIGIQAAPNVDPDDYAAVQRAIHTWQTAIDECLGGAVTLTYVPAQPGSRARTDIVVHLVPGAGGNFFAGRAECGPSGCNNVLVSTTSPPGQPGDDGVAEYELWAVEGIALHEIGHALGLGHATNMESTDLMAYGWANSSFGRTPVISQCDVDALAYVWAWAMQGAEPMRPQALTYACS
;
A
#
# COMPACT_ATOMS: atom_id res chain seq x y z
N MET A 1 -40.65 -57.79 -25.38
CA MET A 1 -40.81 -56.42 -24.85
C MET A 1 -39.44 -55.89 -24.42
N ARG A 2 -38.79 -55.04 -25.22
CA ARG A 2 -37.57 -54.31 -24.81
C ARG A 2 -37.83 -52.83 -25.11
N ARG A 3 -37.93 -52.02 -24.05
CA ARG A 3 -38.09 -50.56 -24.13
C ARG A 3 -36.69 -49.96 -24.27
N LEU A 4 -36.44 -49.24 -25.37
CA LEU A 4 -35.28 -48.35 -25.50
C LEU A 4 -35.64 -47.00 -24.84
N LEU A 5 -34.87 -46.61 -23.84
CA LEU A 5 -34.84 -45.26 -23.28
C LEU A 5 -33.74 -44.49 -24.03
N ALA A 6 -34.14 -43.47 -24.80
CA ALA A 6 -33.22 -42.50 -25.37
C ALA A 6 -33.04 -41.35 -24.36
N ALA A 7 -31.83 -41.16 -23.85
CA ALA A 7 -31.47 -40.01 -23.04
C ALA A 7 -31.01 -38.87 -23.96
N LEU A 8 -31.72 -37.74 -23.93
CA LEU A 8 -31.27 -36.49 -24.54
C LEU A 8 -30.12 -35.93 -23.69
N ALA A 9 -28.93 -35.83 -24.28
CA ALA A 9 -27.82 -35.06 -23.72
C ALA A 9 -27.95 -33.59 -24.16
N THR A 10 -28.31 -32.72 -23.21
CA THR A 10 -28.33 -31.27 -23.41
C THR A 10 -26.89 -30.75 -23.37
N VAL A 11 -26.36 -30.34 -24.52
CA VAL A 11 -25.04 -29.70 -24.61
C VAL A 11 -25.20 -28.21 -24.26
N PHE A 12 -24.72 -27.80 -23.10
CA PHE A 12 -24.53 -26.39 -22.77
C PHE A 12 -23.28 -25.88 -23.51
N VAL A 13 -23.49 -25.09 -24.56
CA VAL A 13 -22.42 -24.33 -25.21
C VAL A 13 -22.16 -23.09 -24.34
N PHE A 14 -21.11 -23.14 -23.53
CA PHE A 14 -20.55 -21.94 -22.93
C PHE A 14 -19.81 -21.17 -24.03
N ALA A 15 -20.40 -20.08 -24.51
CA ALA A 15 -19.70 -19.12 -25.34
C ALA A 15 -18.63 -18.43 -24.49
N ALA A 16 -17.38 -18.84 -24.64
CA ALA A 16 -16.24 -18.12 -24.09
C ALA A 16 -16.10 -16.81 -24.89
N LEU A 17 -16.56 -15.70 -24.31
CA LEU A 17 -16.20 -14.38 -24.81
C LEU A 17 -14.68 -14.21 -24.64
N PRO A 18 -13.95 -13.73 -25.66
CA PRO A 18 -12.55 -13.42 -25.51
C PRO A 18 -12.44 -12.25 -24.51
N LEU A 19 -11.91 -12.53 -23.32
CA LEU A 19 -11.41 -11.50 -22.42
C LEU A 19 -10.24 -10.83 -23.15
N GLY A 20 -10.50 -9.65 -23.72
CA GLY A 20 -9.41 -8.75 -24.13
C GLY A 20 -8.51 -8.46 -22.92
N PRO A 21 -7.27 -8.00 -23.13
CA PRO A 21 -6.47 -7.51 -22.01
C PRO A 21 -7.31 -6.46 -21.28
N ALA A 22 -7.57 -6.68 -19.99
CA ALA A 22 -8.25 -5.70 -19.17
C ALA A 22 -7.49 -4.39 -19.31
N GLN A 23 -8.16 -3.33 -19.81
CA GLN A 23 -7.59 -2.00 -19.72
C GLN A 23 -7.30 -1.75 -18.24
N ALA A 24 -6.10 -1.25 -17.94
CA ALA A 24 -5.76 -0.92 -16.57
C ALA A 24 -6.83 0.04 -16.04
N GLN A 25 -7.42 -0.30 -14.90
CA GLN A 25 -8.35 0.60 -14.24
C GLN A 25 -7.54 1.79 -13.75
N GLU A 26 -7.95 2.99 -14.13
CA GLU A 26 -7.32 4.25 -13.72
C GLU A 26 -8.11 4.87 -12.56
N ALA A 27 -7.42 5.72 -11.79
CA ALA A 27 -8.04 6.50 -10.73
C ALA A 27 -9.04 7.52 -11.31
N THR A 28 -10.06 7.85 -10.54
CA THR A 28 -11.10 8.83 -10.95
C THR A 28 -10.73 10.28 -10.62
N CYS A 29 -9.64 10.49 -9.91
CA CYS A 29 -9.17 11.80 -9.46
C CYS A 29 -7.98 12.28 -10.30
N SER A 30 -7.54 13.53 -10.07
CA SER A 30 -6.28 14.05 -10.60
C SER A 30 -5.33 14.43 -9.46
N ARG A 31 -4.07 14.03 -9.58
CA ARG A 31 -2.97 14.27 -8.63
C ARG A 31 -1.76 14.87 -9.34
N PRO A 32 -0.77 15.39 -8.60
CA PRO A 32 0.52 15.80 -9.18
C PRO A 32 1.19 14.65 -9.96
N THR A 33 1.88 15.00 -11.04
CA THR A 33 2.61 14.01 -11.86
C THR A 33 3.78 13.41 -11.09
N SER A 34 4.09 12.15 -11.38
CA SER A 34 5.26 11.43 -10.88
C SER A 34 6.43 11.49 -11.87
N ASP A 35 7.65 11.38 -11.37
CA ASP A 35 8.85 11.08 -12.17
C ASP A 35 9.21 9.58 -12.18
N ALA A 36 8.39 8.74 -11.52
CA ALA A 36 8.53 7.30 -11.59
C ALA A 36 8.19 6.81 -13.00
N VAL A 37 8.99 5.90 -13.54
CA VAL A 37 8.72 5.25 -14.83
C VAL A 37 7.65 4.17 -14.68
N ALA A 38 7.72 3.43 -13.59
CA ALA A 38 6.78 2.39 -13.21
C ALA A 38 6.91 2.12 -11.72
N LEU A 39 5.85 1.64 -11.10
CA LEU A 39 5.87 1.10 -9.73
C LEU A 39 5.83 -0.42 -9.78
N TYR A 40 6.62 -1.08 -8.94
CA TYR A 40 6.40 -2.50 -8.71
C TYR A 40 5.04 -2.75 -8.04
N ILE A 41 4.47 -3.93 -8.25
CA ILE A 41 3.28 -4.38 -7.52
C ILE A 41 3.70 -5.43 -6.50
N ILE A 42 3.55 -5.11 -5.22
CA ILE A 42 4.13 -5.90 -4.12
C ILE A 42 3.62 -7.35 -4.13
N SER A 43 2.37 -7.57 -4.57
CA SER A 43 1.75 -8.89 -4.68
C SER A 43 2.52 -9.83 -5.61
N ASN A 44 3.31 -9.29 -6.53
CA ASN A 44 4.03 -9.99 -7.59
C ASN A 44 5.54 -10.03 -7.43
N GLN A 45 6.09 -9.38 -6.40
CA GLN A 45 7.54 -9.35 -6.18
C GLN A 45 8.08 -10.64 -5.55
N SER A 46 7.27 -11.43 -4.83
CA SER A 46 7.72 -12.72 -4.31
C SER A 46 7.44 -13.87 -5.30
N PRO A 47 8.47 -14.65 -5.69
CA PRO A 47 8.28 -15.83 -6.54
C PRO A 47 7.57 -16.98 -5.84
N ARG A 48 7.40 -16.94 -4.51
CA ARG A 48 6.67 -17.96 -3.74
C ARG A 48 5.24 -17.49 -3.49
N GLN A 49 4.26 -18.16 -4.11
CA GLN A 49 2.84 -17.84 -3.94
C GLN A 49 2.37 -17.83 -2.47
N SER A 50 2.97 -18.64 -1.60
CA SER A 50 2.67 -18.66 -0.16
C SER A 50 3.15 -17.41 0.61
N GLN A 51 3.85 -16.49 -0.07
CA GLN A 51 4.29 -15.20 0.45
C GLN A 51 3.70 -14.04 -0.37
N ALA A 52 2.87 -14.34 -1.37
CA ALA A 52 2.20 -13.31 -2.13
C ALA A 52 1.15 -12.64 -1.23
N TYR A 53 1.11 -11.32 -1.32
CA TYR A 53 0.26 -10.47 -0.52
C TYR A 53 -0.69 -9.70 -1.43
N TRP A 54 -1.99 -9.85 -1.24
CA TRP A 54 -3.00 -8.98 -1.81
C TRP A 54 -4.22 -8.99 -0.90
N TRP A 55 -5.02 -7.93 -0.97
CA TRP A 55 -6.22 -7.83 -0.17
C TRP A 55 -7.39 -8.58 -0.81
N GLY A 56 -8.06 -9.39 0.00
CA GLY A 56 -9.31 -10.09 -0.35
C GLY A 56 -10.57 -9.35 0.10
N THR A 57 -10.45 -8.14 0.63
CA THR A 57 -11.52 -7.32 1.21
C THR A 57 -11.33 -5.87 0.82
N THR A 58 -12.42 -5.13 0.67
CA THR A 58 -12.42 -3.70 0.33
C THR A 58 -12.46 -2.78 1.55
N ASP A 59 -12.86 -3.31 2.71
CA ASP A 59 -13.00 -2.54 3.94
C ASP A 59 -11.80 -2.79 4.85
N LEU A 60 -10.80 -1.91 4.73
CA LEU A 60 -9.58 -2.02 5.52
C LEU A 60 -9.66 -1.13 6.76
N THR A 61 -9.13 -1.65 7.85
CA THR A 61 -8.89 -0.91 9.08
C THR A 61 -7.40 -0.70 9.30
N ILE A 62 -7.05 0.48 9.81
CA ILE A 62 -5.66 0.84 10.13
C ILE A 62 -5.58 1.45 11.52
N GLY A 63 -4.57 1.05 12.29
CA GLY A 63 -4.36 1.54 13.65
C GLY A 63 -2.88 1.83 13.92
N ILE A 64 -2.61 2.65 14.92
CA ILE A 64 -1.25 2.96 15.36
C ILE A 64 -0.99 2.29 16.70
N GLN A 65 0.13 1.57 16.80
CA GLN A 65 0.68 1.05 18.04
C GLN A 65 2.03 1.74 18.32
N ALA A 66 1.99 2.79 19.12
CA ALA A 66 3.20 3.54 19.48
C ALA A 66 3.92 2.92 20.69
N ALA A 67 5.25 3.02 20.69
CA ALA A 67 6.03 2.76 21.89
C ALA A 67 5.71 3.78 23.01
N PRO A 68 5.89 3.43 24.30
CA PRO A 68 5.42 4.26 25.43
C PRO A 68 5.99 5.69 25.52
N ASN A 69 7.09 5.98 24.83
CA ASN A 69 7.86 7.21 24.92
C ASN A 69 7.96 7.96 23.58
N VAL A 70 7.07 7.65 22.63
CA VAL A 70 7.00 8.39 21.36
C VAL A 70 6.46 9.80 21.60
N ASP A 71 7.02 10.78 20.90
CA ASP A 71 6.54 12.15 20.94
C ASP A 71 5.09 12.24 20.39
N PRO A 72 4.17 12.96 21.06
CA PRO A 72 2.83 13.19 20.53
C PRO A 72 2.80 13.75 19.10
N ASP A 73 3.80 14.55 18.71
CA ASP A 73 3.87 15.13 17.37
C ASP A 73 4.26 14.08 16.31
N ASP A 74 5.10 13.10 16.64
CA ASP A 74 5.38 11.95 15.78
C ASP A 74 4.13 11.09 15.60
N TYR A 75 3.37 10.88 16.69
CA TYR A 75 2.09 10.17 16.61
C TYR A 75 1.11 10.91 15.69
N ALA A 76 1.01 12.24 15.83
CA ALA A 76 0.19 13.08 14.98
C ALA A 76 0.67 13.06 13.52
N ALA A 77 1.98 12.95 13.27
CA ALA A 77 2.54 12.79 11.92
C ALA A 77 2.07 11.51 11.24
N VAL A 78 2.08 10.38 11.96
CA VAL A 78 1.52 9.13 11.44
C VAL A 78 0.00 9.23 11.23
N GLN A 79 -0.73 9.91 12.11
CA GLN A 79 -2.16 10.15 11.90
C GLN A 79 -2.43 10.95 10.63
N ARG A 80 -1.62 11.96 10.33
CA ARG A 80 -1.72 12.74 9.08
C ARG A 80 -1.42 11.87 7.85
N ALA A 81 -0.39 11.02 7.92
CA ALA A 81 -0.08 10.07 6.86
C ALA A 81 -1.27 9.12 6.57
N ILE A 82 -1.89 8.59 7.61
CA ILE A 82 -3.11 7.76 7.47
C ILE A 82 -4.22 8.58 6.81
N HIS A 83 -4.51 9.77 7.33
CA HIS A 83 -5.56 10.63 6.78
C HIS A 83 -5.35 10.94 5.30
N THR A 84 -4.13 11.26 4.90
CA THR A 84 -3.76 11.51 3.50
C THR A 84 -4.06 10.31 2.60
N TRP A 85 -3.77 9.08 3.03
CA TRP A 85 -4.18 7.88 2.29
C TRP A 85 -5.69 7.65 2.29
N GLN A 86 -6.39 7.90 3.40
CA GLN A 86 -7.84 7.79 3.45
C GLN A 86 -8.49 8.72 2.42
N THR A 87 -8.07 9.98 2.37
CA THR A 87 -8.52 10.97 1.39
C THR A 87 -8.18 10.54 -0.02
N ALA A 88 -6.96 10.06 -0.28
CA ALA A 88 -6.58 9.60 -1.61
C ALA A 88 -7.43 8.42 -2.08
N ILE A 89 -7.65 7.42 -1.24
CA ILE A 89 -8.48 6.26 -1.58
C ILE A 89 -9.93 6.69 -1.86
N ASP A 90 -10.52 7.51 -0.98
CA ASP A 90 -11.91 7.97 -1.11
C ASP A 90 -12.12 8.76 -2.40
N GLU A 91 -11.26 9.74 -2.67
CA GLU A 91 -11.36 10.61 -3.85
C GLU A 91 -11.05 9.89 -5.17
N CYS A 92 -10.11 8.93 -5.15
CA CYS A 92 -9.51 8.37 -6.37
C CYS A 92 -10.03 6.99 -6.76
N LEU A 93 -10.55 6.19 -5.81
CA LEU A 93 -11.08 4.85 -6.09
C LEU A 93 -12.62 4.80 -6.09
N GLY A 94 -13.29 5.95 -6.05
CA GLY A 94 -14.74 6.05 -6.20
C GLY A 94 -15.54 5.30 -5.13
N GLY A 95 -14.98 5.17 -3.92
CA GLY A 95 -15.58 4.42 -2.82
C GLY A 95 -15.54 2.90 -2.94
N ALA A 96 -14.82 2.34 -3.93
CA ALA A 96 -14.68 0.89 -4.09
C ALA A 96 -13.84 0.22 -2.99
N VAL A 97 -13.01 1.01 -2.32
CA VAL A 97 -12.14 0.58 -1.22
C VAL A 97 -12.28 1.62 -0.11
N THR A 98 -12.29 1.18 1.14
CA THR A 98 -12.29 2.07 2.31
C THR A 98 -11.08 1.78 3.20
N LEU A 99 -10.49 2.85 3.73
CA LEU A 99 -9.46 2.77 4.76
C LEU A 99 -10.00 3.50 5.99
N THR A 100 -10.24 2.77 7.06
CA THR A 100 -10.81 3.32 8.30
C THR A 100 -9.76 3.34 9.41
N TYR A 101 -9.41 4.53 9.87
CA TYR A 101 -8.57 4.67 11.05
C TYR A 101 -9.33 4.25 12.32
N VAL A 102 -8.73 3.32 13.07
CA VAL A 102 -9.24 2.84 14.35
C VAL A 102 -8.22 3.22 15.44
N PRO A 103 -8.51 4.22 16.29
CA PRO A 103 -7.60 4.61 17.35
C PRO A 103 -7.43 3.47 18.35
N ALA A 104 -6.19 3.25 18.79
CA ALA A 104 -5.90 2.27 19.83
C ALA A 104 -6.65 2.63 21.12
N GLN A 105 -7.27 1.65 21.75
CA GLN A 105 -7.82 1.85 23.09
C GLN A 105 -6.69 1.79 24.11
N PRO A 106 -6.71 2.62 25.16
CA PRO A 106 -5.71 2.56 26.23
C PRO A 106 -5.54 1.13 26.76
N GLY A 107 -4.33 0.60 26.74
CA GLY A 107 -4.01 -0.74 27.24
C GLY A 107 -4.39 -1.92 26.32
N SER A 108 -4.84 -1.67 25.09
CA SER A 108 -5.10 -2.73 24.11
C SER A 108 -4.15 -2.63 22.91
N ARG A 109 -3.88 -3.79 22.29
CA ARG A 109 -3.21 -3.81 20.97
C ARG A 109 -4.23 -3.43 19.91
N ALA A 110 -3.80 -2.62 18.93
CA ALA A 110 -4.59 -2.39 17.73
C ALA A 110 -4.89 -3.75 17.06
N ARG A 111 -6.18 -4.04 16.86
CA ARG A 111 -6.66 -5.20 16.09
C ARG A 111 -7.28 -4.67 14.81
N THR A 112 -6.41 -4.34 13.88
CA THR A 112 -6.74 -3.76 12.58
C THR A 112 -6.04 -4.57 11.50
N ASP A 113 -6.50 -4.43 10.26
CA ASP A 113 -5.91 -5.12 9.11
C ASP A 113 -4.47 -4.66 8.86
N ILE A 114 -4.24 -3.35 9.06
CA ILE A 114 -2.94 -2.70 9.04
C ILE A 114 -2.61 -2.16 10.43
N VAL A 115 -1.43 -2.49 10.96
CA VAL A 115 -0.94 -1.90 12.22
C VAL A 115 0.37 -1.18 11.96
N VAL A 116 0.37 0.13 12.19
CA VAL A 116 1.57 0.96 12.15
C VAL A 116 2.22 0.96 13.54
N HIS A 117 3.36 0.29 13.66
CA HIS A 117 4.19 0.30 14.85
C HIS A 117 5.14 1.49 14.80
N LEU A 118 4.86 2.50 15.63
CA LEU A 118 5.68 3.70 15.74
C LEU A 118 6.69 3.48 16.86
N VAL A 119 7.95 3.23 16.50
CA VAL A 119 8.97 2.74 17.42
C VAL A 119 10.28 3.51 17.20
N PRO A 120 10.79 4.23 18.21
CA PRO A 120 12.11 4.86 18.13
C PRO A 120 13.20 3.82 17.79
N GLY A 121 14.03 4.13 16.80
CA GLY A 121 15.13 3.26 16.36
C GLY A 121 14.71 1.99 15.61
N ALA A 122 13.45 1.89 15.17
CA ALA A 122 13.03 0.77 14.33
C ALA A 122 13.95 0.64 13.10
N GLY A 123 14.37 -0.58 12.77
CA GLY A 123 15.27 -0.83 11.64
C GLY A 123 16.75 -0.49 11.87
N GLY A 124 17.09 0.07 13.04
CA GLY A 124 18.47 0.40 13.39
C GLY A 124 19.14 1.27 12.33
N ASN A 125 20.27 0.80 11.79
CA ASN A 125 21.03 1.54 10.77
C ASN A 125 20.64 1.21 9.33
N PHE A 126 19.64 0.36 9.12
CA PHE A 126 19.41 -0.26 7.81
C PHE A 126 18.18 0.28 7.07
N PHE A 127 17.16 0.71 7.82
CA PHE A 127 15.94 1.27 7.25
C PHE A 127 15.24 2.15 8.27
N ALA A 128 14.51 3.16 7.78
CA ALA A 128 13.68 4.04 8.59
C ALA A 128 12.22 3.56 8.69
N GLY A 129 11.79 2.70 7.76
CA GLY A 129 10.48 2.09 7.73
C GLY A 129 10.51 0.73 7.05
N ARG A 130 9.47 -0.09 7.30
CA ARG A 130 9.26 -1.36 6.62
C ARG A 130 7.82 -1.84 6.74
N ALA A 131 7.19 -2.14 5.62
CA ALA A 131 5.97 -2.93 5.58
C ALA A 131 6.27 -4.44 5.46
N GLU A 132 5.93 -5.21 6.50
CA GLU A 132 6.02 -6.67 6.52
C GLU A 132 4.62 -7.27 6.31
N CYS A 133 4.23 -7.37 5.04
CA CYS A 133 2.93 -7.90 4.65
C CYS A 133 3.00 -9.39 4.29
N GLY A 134 1.93 -10.12 4.56
CA GLY A 134 1.83 -11.55 4.24
C GLY A 134 0.41 -11.96 3.83
N PRO A 135 0.16 -13.26 3.58
CA PRO A 135 -1.13 -13.73 3.06
C PRO A 135 -2.35 -13.38 3.93
N SER A 136 -2.14 -13.07 5.20
CA SER A 136 -3.18 -12.76 6.18
C SER A 136 -3.33 -11.26 6.48
N GLY A 137 -2.75 -10.38 5.65
CA GLY A 137 -2.80 -8.92 5.82
C GLY A 137 -1.42 -8.28 6.03
N CYS A 138 -1.40 -7.00 6.39
CA CYS A 138 -0.17 -6.25 6.68
C CYS A 138 -0.18 -5.66 8.09
N ASN A 139 -0.17 -6.56 9.08
CA ASN A 139 -0.24 -6.22 10.49
C ASN A 139 1.08 -5.69 11.08
N ASN A 140 2.11 -5.46 10.26
CA ASN A 140 3.43 -5.01 10.70
C ASN A 140 3.98 -3.95 9.74
N VAL A 141 3.53 -2.71 9.90
CA VAL A 141 4.14 -1.54 9.26
C VAL A 141 5.01 -0.84 10.29
N LEU A 142 6.32 -0.89 10.14
CA LEU A 142 7.28 -0.29 11.06
C LEU A 142 7.62 1.13 10.61
N VAL A 143 7.59 2.09 11.53
CA VAL A 143 8.01 3.48 11.31
C VAL A 143 8.96 3.89 12.44
N SER A 144 10.17 4.31 12.07
CA SER A 144 11.14 4.89 13.01
C SER A 144 10.91 6.38 13.19
N THR A 145 11.11 6.86 14.42
CA THR A 145 11.10 8.30 14.76
C THR A 145 12.49 8.89 14.95
N THR A 146 13.55 8.08 14.83
CA THR A 146 14.93 8.51 15.05
C THR A 146 15.79 8.25 13.82
N SER A 147 16.65 9.21 13.49
CA SER A 147 17.63 9.05 12.42
C SER A 147 18.71 8.04 12.83
N PRO A 148 19.20 7.17 11.92
CA PRO A 148 20.35 6.32 12.21
C PRO A 148 21.59 7.15 12.56
N PRO A 149 22.30 6.81 13.65
CA PRO A 149 23.55 7.49 14.00
C PRO A 149 24.56 7.45 12.84
N GLY A 150 25.13 8.59 12.48
CA GLY A 150 26.20 8.71 11.47
C GLY A 150 25.76 8.77 10.00
N GLN A 151 24.47 9.00 9.71
CA GLN A 151 23.99 9.30 8.35
C GLN A 151 24.26 10.78 7.98
N PRO A 152 24.43 11.12 6.68
CA PRO A 152 24.52 12.52 6.25
C PRO A 152 23.28 13.31 6.69
N GLY A 153 23.46 14.36 7.49
CA GLY A 153 22.37 15.10 8.13
C GLY A 153 22.27 14.89 9.65
N ASP A 154 23.09 13.99 10.22
CA ASP A 154 23.32 13.88 11.66
C ASP A 154 24.12 15.09 12.16
N ASP A 155 23.41 16.16 12.50
CA ASP A 155 23.92 17.36 13.20
C ASP A 155 23.91 17.17 14.73
N GLY A 156 23.70 15.94 15.21
CA GLY A 156 23.54 15.61 16.61
C GLY A 156 22.09 15.68 17.11
N VAL A 157 21.10 15.95 16.24
CA VAL A 157 19.68 15.81 16.58
C VAL A 157 19.29 14.35 16.33
N ALA A 158 19.07 13.58 17.40
CA ALA A 158 18.83 12.13 17.33
C ALA A 158 17.44 11.76 16.76
N GLU A 159 16.57 12.75 16.53
CA GLU A 159 15.17 12.59 16.16
C GLU A 159 14.96 13.06 14.72
N TYR A 160 14.11 12.35 13.98
CA TYR A 160 13.70 12.82 12.66
C TYR A 160 12.88 14.12 12.81
N GLU A 161 13.07 15.05 11.87
CA GLU A 161 12.09 16.12 11.68
C GLU A 161 10.70 15.53 11.39
N LEU A 162 9.63 16.17 11.89
CA LEU A 162 8.26 15.63 11.80
C LEU A 162 7.80 15.28 10.37
N TRP A 163 8.27 16.04 9.37
CA TRP A 163 7.95 15.79 7.97
C TRP A 163 8.56 14.48 7.46
N ALA A 164 9.68 14.03 8.03
CA ALA A 164 10.31 12.77 7.67
C ALA A 164 9.53 11.57 8.26
N VAL A 165 9.06 11.65 9.51
CA VAL A 165 8.20 10.62 10.11
C VAL A 165 6.90 10.45 9.33
N GLU A 166 6.26 11.56 8.95
CA GLU A 166 5.05 11.55 8.12
C GLU A 166 5.30 10.90 6.76
N GLY A 167 6.41 11.25 6.10
CA GLY A 167 6.75 10.70 4.79
C GLY A 167 7.15 9.23 4.81
N ILE A 168 7.89 8.78 5.83
CA ILE A 168 8.15 7.36 6.05
C ILE A 168 6.83 6.62 6.24
N ALA A 169 5.94 7.11 7.10
CA ALA A 169 4.64 6.50 7.31
C ALA A 169 3.79 6.44 6.02
N LEU A 170 3.78 7.53 5.23
CA LEU A 170 3.10 7.55 3.94
C LEU A 170 3.63 6.46 2.99
N HIS A 171 4.96 6.36 2.86
CA HIS A 171 5.61 5.37 2.00
C HIS A 171 5.25 3.94 2.40
N GLU A 172 5.41 3.60 3.68
CA GLU A 172 5.19 2.24 4.16
C GLU A 172 3.71 1.85 4.18
N ILE A 173 2.80 2.81 4.38
CA ILE A 173 1.36 2.56 4.20
C ILE A 173 1.05 2.29 2.72
N GLY A 174 1.73 2.97 1.77
CA GLY A 174 1.63 2.65 0.35
C GLY A 174 1.94 1.18 0.06
N HIS A 175 2.98 0.64 0.68
CA HIS A 175 3.29 -0.80 0.62
C HIS A 175 2.19 -1.68 1.20
N ALA A 176 1.66 -1.30 2.37
CA ALA A 176 0.53 -2.00 2.96
C ALA A 176 -0.72 -1.94 2.06
N LEU A 177 -0.89 -0.94 1.21
CA LEU A 177 -2.03 -0.85 0.28
C LEU A 177 -1.80 -1.63 -1.02
N GLY A 178 -0.59 -2.13 -1.27
CA GLY A 178 -0.26 -3.00 -2.41
C GLY A 178 0.74 -2.42 -3.39
N LEU A 179 1.25 -1.20 -3.15
CA LEU A 179 2.27 -0.58 -3.99
C LEU A 179 3.65 -1.14 -3.67
N GLY A 180 4.51 -1.26 -4.67
CA GLY A 180 5.93 -1.48 -4.51
C GLY A 180 6.71 -0.21 -4.82
N HIS A 181 8.04 -0.28 -4.74
CA HIS A 181 8.87 0.87 -5.06
C HIS A 181 8.79 1.29 -6.53
N ALA A 182 9.13 2.55 -6.82
CA ALA A 182 9.47 2.99 -8.15
C ALA A 182 10.63 2.15 -8.72
N THR A 183 10.55 1.84 -10.02
CA THR A 183 11.51 0.99 -10.72
C THR A 183 12.80 1.73 -11.09
N ASN A 184 12.73 3.05 -11.24
CA ASN A 184 13.89 3.90 -11.50
C ASN A 184 14.42 4.50 -10.19
N MET A 185 15.71 4.30 -9.91
CA MET A 185 16.35 4.57 -8.62
C MET A 185 16.49 6.06 -8.31
N GLU A 186 16.48 6.91 -9.33
CA GLU A 186 16.62 8.36 -9.24
C GLU A 186 15.29 9.09 -9.04
N SER A 187 14.17 8.37 -8.99
CA SER A 187 12.84 8.94 -8.78
C SER A 187 12.77 9.69 -7.45
N THR A 188 11.97 10.76 -7.44
CA THR A 188 11.62 11.54 -6.25
C THR A 188 10.16 11.35 -5.83
N ASP A 189 9.45 10.46 -6.52
CA ASP A 189 8.11 9.98 -6.18
C ASP A 189 8.05 9.40 -4.76
N LEU A 190 6.87 9.48 -4.13
CA LEU A 190 6.65 8.93 -2.79
C LEU A 190 7.17 7.51 -2.65
N MET A 191 6.97 6.66 -3.66
CA MET A 191 7.37 5.25 -3.63
C MET A 191 8.82 5.01 -4.08
N ALA A 192 9.64 6.05 -4.24
CA ALA A 192 11.06 5.89 -4.58
C ALA A 192 11.89 5.21 -3.47
N TYR A 193 12.95 4.51 -3.88
CA TYR A 193 13.90 3.93 -2.93
C TYR A 193 14.55 5.02 -2.08
N GLY A 194 14.43 4.88 -0.75
CA GLY A 194 15.03 5.84 0.18
C GLY A 194 14.49 7.26 0.01
N TRP A 195 13.21 7.39 -0.39
CA TRP A 195 12.55 8.69 -0.58
C TRP A 195 12.81 9.67 0.57
N ALA A 196 12.76 9.20 1.82
CA ALA A 196 13.05 10.05 2.99
C ALA A 196 14.45 10.70 2.94
N ASN A 197 15.43 10.00 2.35
CA ASN A 197 16.80 10.48 2.20
C ASN A 197 17.00 11.37 0.95
N SER A 198 16.28 11.11 -0.14
CA SER A 198 16.39 11.90 -1.38
C SER A 198 15.52 13.16 -1.37
N SER A 199 14.55 13.23 -0.45
CA SER A 199 13.54 14.28 -0.38
C SER A 199 13.64 15.17 0.85
N PHE A 200 14.79 15.21 1.53
CA PHE A 200 14.98 16.06 2.71
C PHE A 200 14.43 17.48 2.50
N GLY A 201 13.42 17.87 3.32
CA GLY A 201 12.76 19.17 3.27
C GLY A 201 11.59 19.31 2.27
N ARG A 202 11.17 18.23 1.60
CA ARG A 202 9.97 18.21 0.73
C ARG A 202 8.82 17.49 1.43
N THR A 203 7.63 18.09 1.37
CA THR A 203 6.40 17.43 1.81
C THR A 203 6.07 16.26 0.87
N PRO A 204 5.88 15.04 1.39
CA PRO A 204 5.45 13.89 0.58
C PRO A 204 4.10 14.16 -0.07
N VAL A 205 3.95 13.77 -1.33
CA VAL A 205 2.70 13.87 -2.07
C VAL A 205 2.39 12.52 -2.71
N ILE A 206 1.14 12.06 -2.61
CA ILE A 206 0.65 10.93 -3.39
C ILE A 206 0.49 11.40 -4.84
N SER A 207 1.26 10.81 -5.74
CA SER A 207 1.29 11.17 -7.15
C SER A 207 0.12 10.55 -7.94
N GLN A 208 -0.04 10.97 -9.19
CA GLN A 208 -0.97 10.33 -10.11
C GLN A 208 -0.61 8.87 -10.36
N CYS A 209 0.69 8.55 -10.46
CA CYS A 209 1.10 7.16 -10.65
C CYS A 209 0.75 6.30 -9.45
N ASP A 210 0.87 6.82 -8.22
CA ASP A 210 0.51 6.08 -7.00
C ASP A 210 -0.98 5.67 -7.01
N VAL A 211 -1.88 6.61 -7.32
CA VAL A 211 -3.32 6.34 -7.32
C VAL A 211 -3.76 5.48 -8.49
N ASP A 212 -3.14 5.61 -9.66
CA ASP A 212 -3.44 4.76 -10.82
C ASP A 212 -2.91 3.33 -10.62
N ALA A 213 -1.73 3.18 -10.03
CA ALA A 213 -1.23 1.88 -9.62
C ALA A 213 -2.11 1.24 -8.55
N LEU A 214 -2.66 2.02 -7.61
CA LEU A 214 -3.67 1.52 -6.66
C LEU A 214 -4.96 1.11 -7.36
N ALA A 215 -5.46 1.91 -8.30
CA ALA A 215 -6.64 1.56 -9.08
C ALA A 215 -6.43 0.25 -9.85
N TYR A 216 -5.22 0.01 -10.36
CA TYR A 216 -4.84 -1.27 -10.93
C TYR A 216 -4.83 -2.43 -9.90
N VAL A 217 -4.23 -2.21 -8.73
CA VAL A 217 -4.20 -3.21 -7.64
C VAL A 217 -5.62 -3.62 -7.21
N TRP A 218 -6.52 -2.64 -7.16
CA TRP A 218 -7.90 -2.76 -6.70
C TRP A 218 -8.93 -2.85 -7.83
N ALA A 219 -8.49 -3.13 -9.06
CA ALA A 219 -9.34 -3.14 -10.24
C ALA A 219 -10.53 -4.09 -10.08
N TRP A 220 -10.34 -5.22 -9.39
CA TRP A 220 -11.43 -6.16 -9.10
C TRP A 220 -12.55 -5.51 -8.27
N ALA A 221 -12.20 -4.73 -7.25
CA ALA A 221 -13.16 -4.05 -6.38
C ALA A 221 -13.88 -2.94 -7.14
N MET A 222 -13.14 -2.14 -7.90
CA MET A 222 -13.71 -1.07 -8.74
C MET A 222 -14.66 -1.59 -9.82
N GLN A 223 -14.47 -2.83 -10.26
CA GLN A 223 -15.36 -3.50 -11.23
C GLN A 223 -16.50 -4.28 -10.56
N GLY A 224 -16.55 -4.34 -9.22
CA GLY A 224 -17.52 -5.16 -8.48
C GLY A 224 -17.34 -6.67 -8.69
N ALA A 225 -16.10 -7.11 -8.95
CA ALA A 225 -15.74 -8.51 -9.17
C ALA A 225 -15.28 -9.19 -7.86
N GLU A 226 -15.02 -10.50 -7.91
CA GLU A 226 -14.38 -11.24 -6.82
C GLU A 226 -12.90 -10.85 -6.67
N PRO A 227 -12.31 -10.96 -5.46
CA PRO A 227 -10.91 -10.63 -5.25
C PRO A 227 -9.96 -11.36 -6.19
N MET A 228 -9.18 -10.59 -6.94
CA MET A 228 -8.19 -11.12 -7.87
C MET A 228 -6.83 -10.47 -7.62
N ARG A 229 -5.80 -11.33 -7.57
CA ARG A 229 -4.42 -10.87 -7.52
C ARG A 229 -4.08 -10.14 -8.83
N PRO A 230 -3.46 -8.95 -8.77
CA PRO A 230 -2.91 -8.29 -9.95
C PRO A 230 -1.90 -9.20 -10.66
N GLN A 231 -1.81 -9.14 -11.99
CA GLN A 231 -0.98 -10.08 -12.76
C GLN A 231 0.38 -9.48 -13.17
N ALA A 232 0.45 -8.17 -13.37
CA ALA A 232 1.67 -7.51 -13.79
C ALA A 232 2.63 -7.31 -12.61
N LEU A 233 3.93 -7.54 -12.85
CA LEU A 233 4.98 -7.26 -11.85
C LEU A 233 5.10 -5.76 -11.55
N THR A 234 4.79 -4.92 -12.54
CA THR A 234 4.88 -3.46 -12.46
C THR A 234 3.64 -2.82 -13.08
N TYR A 235 3.30 -1.64 -12.60
CA TYR A 235 2.38 -0.69 -13.22
C TYR A 235 3.17 0.43 -13.87
N ALA A 236 2.90 0.75 -15.14
CA ALA A 236 3.61 1.80 -15.87
C ALA A 236 2.96 3.17 -15.62
N CYS A 237 3.78 4.17 -15.27
CA CYS A 237 3.30 5.51 -14.92
C CYS A 237 3.08 6.43 -16.15
N SER A 238 3.15 5.88 -17.37
CA SER A 238 3.20 6.60 -18.65
C SER A 238 2.26 6.04 -19.70
#